data_AF-A0A8T0C6W0-F1
#
_entry.id   AF-A0A8T0C6W0-F1
#
_cell.length_a   1.000
_cell.length_b   1.000
_cell.length_c   1.000
_cell.angle_alpha   90.00
_cell.angle_beta   90.00
_cell.angle_gamma   90.00
#
_symmetry.space_group_name_H-M   'P 1'
#
loop_
_entity.id
_entity.type
_entity.pdbx_description
1 polymer ?
#
loop_
_entity_poly.entity_id
_entity_poly.type
_entity_poly.pdbx_seq_one_letter_code
_entity_poly.pdbx_strand_id
1 'polypeptide(L)'
;MTNKFVESLLDELDAMVLYATGNGESVPSEVVVHVFHMQQKLAAMNSGSAANSEAGSDGFNEEELSRLSCHHAEMTVLIEPARPKSVALLKKDADNPTWLHFLGAVPLIRKLSVLAVIFLLLIIGTATSPTVNTDTLNSGLFKSSGLTLLLNQLFLLSCAGLGATFGCLHKLSEYIKVGTYDPKFDSSYWIRVVMGLIAGLIISELLPLNSISGEQVSGLEQFDKPVAALLGGFSADLIYRILNRFIELANQLFSGGRQSEGSEVAKMKQQIRKLNQVSEKTSSNVHRHNNRSYDFHNNEVDTSTFHPSGRGEIAGQNLSELVVSQPLAKPEQAVGIPVGAYMSDAVKSELEVTGASLVNREGGVRPEQEHATSLSSEASQSDNSILDQFSNNNGVELAKMSSQRLGSELSEPTSSTNTLNTPLVSGSALTYDAEGTEGGKFHSRKLHVPSNNSGLTLGRGFDMKARSSDKINSMLAMAGVSEQHSNVLSKASGLSGKEAQQFILDHNLTDFEISEQTQIKLFNATYEEMVADVQRICAKPDCVEAYGRVDWQHLDDKIKTVLIDLRYRGDYDSRSRKRVQQYIAENNLAQFRECIEDKVLWSGVPVDRFNRRVEFINS
;
A
#
# COMPACT_ATOMS: atom_id res chain seq x y z
N MET A 1 -8.25 -34.10 18.39
CA MET A 1 -8.58 -33.08 17.37
C MET A 1 -9.93 -33.45 16.75
N THR A 2 -10.75 -32.53 16.22
CA THR A 2 -12.05 -32.90 15.60
C THR A 2 -11.89 -33.16 14.11
N ASN A 3 -12.64 -34.12 13.55
CA ASN A 3 -12.58 -34.44 12.12
C ASN A 3 -12.80 -33.21 11.23
N LYS A 4 -13.65 -32.27 11.66
CA LYS A 4 -13.92 -30.98 10.99
C LYS A 4 -12.69 -30.10 10.78
N PHE A 5 -11.65 -30.24 11.61
CA PHE A 5 -10.39 -29.53 11.41
C PHE A 5 -9.57 -30.17 10.27
N VAL A 6 -9.51 -31.49 10.21
CA VAL A 6 -8.82 -32.24 9.15
C VAL A 6 -9.55 -32.07 7.81
N GLU A 7 -10.88 -32.13 7.83
CA GLU A 7 -11.78 -31.77 6.73
C GLU A 7 -11.47 -30.37 6.19
N SER A 8 -11.40 -29.35 7.07
CA SER A 8 -11.06 -27.97 6.67
C SER A 8 -9.63 -27.80 6.15
N LEU A 9 -8.65 -28.57 6.64
CA LEU A 9 -7.27 -28.55 6.11
C LEU A 9 -7.20 -29.20 4.73
N LEU A 10 -7.94 -30.27 4.49
CA LEU A 10 -8.00 -30.96 3.20
C LEU A 10 -8.77 -30.13 2.16
N ASP A 11 -9.88 -29.49 2.53
CA ASP A 11 -10.60 -28.50 1.70
C ASP A 11 -9.66 -27.35 1.26
N GLU A 12 -8.82 -26.84 2.19
CA GLU A 12 -7.84 -25.79 1.88
C GLU A 12 -6.68 -26.29 1.02
N LEU A 13 -6.11 -27.46 1.32
CA LEU A 13 -5.01 -28.04 0.55
C LEU A 13 -5.40 -28.40 -0.89
N ASP A 14 -6.57 -29.02 -1.10
CA ASP A 14 -7.10 -29.35 -2.43
C ASP A 14 -7.26 -28.08 -3.29
N ALA A 15 -7.84 -27.03 -2.70
CA ALA A 15 -7.99 -25.74 -3.36
C ALA A 15 -6.64 -25.07 -3.66
N MET A 16 -5.66 -25.16 -2.76
CA MET A 16 -4.30 -24.64 -2.99
C MET A 16 -3.57 -25.39 -4.12
N VAL A 17 -3.70 -26.72 -4.20
CA VAL A 17 -3.13 -27.52 -5.30
C VAL A 17 -3.74 -27.11 -6.65
N LEU A 18 -5.06 -26.95 -6.72
CA LEU A 18 -5.76 -26.51 -7.94
C LEU A 18 -5.42 -25.05 -8.32
N TYR A 19 -5.21 -24.17 -7.34
CA TYR A 19 -4.82 -22.79 -7.59
C TYR A 19 -3.36 -22.66 -8.05
N ALA A 20 -2.42 -23.36 -7.41
CA ALA A 20 -1.03 -23.39 -7.83
C ALA A 20 -0.89 -23.94 -9.26
N THR A 21 -1.43 -25.14 -9.52
CA THR A 21 -1.42 -25.73 -10.88
C THR A 21 -2.16 -24.89 -11.91
N GLY A 22 -3.28 -24.25 -11.54
CA GLY A 22 -4.03 -23.34 -12.42
C GLY A 22 -3.29 -22.05 -12.79
N ASN A 23 -2.33 -21.60 -11.97
CA ASN A 23 -1.43 -20.49 -12.30
C ASN A 23 -0.12 -20.94 -12.98
N GLY A 24 0.11 -22.25 -13.10
CA GLY A 24 1.33 -22.82 -13.69
C GLY A 24 2.46 -23.12 -12.69
N GLU A 25 2.19 -23.02 -11.38
CA GLU A 25 3.18 -23.27 -10.33
C GLU A 25 3.46 -24.77 -10.10
N SER A 26 4.71 -25.09 -9.76
CA SER A 26 5.19 -26.46 -9.58
C SER A 26 4.84 -27.04 -8.21
N VAL A 27 3.65 -27.63 -8.09
CA VAL A 27 3.22 -28.34 -6.86
C VAL A 27 4.07 -29.60 -6.59
N PRO A 28 4.61 -29.79 -5.37
CA PRO A 28 5.33 -31.02 -5.01
C PRO A 28 4.43 -32.26 -5.06
N SER A 29 4.91 -33.34 -5.70
CA SER A 29 4.11 -34.57 -5.87
C SER A 29 3.76 -35.27 -4.55
N GLU A 30 4.57 -35.10 -3.50
CA GLU A 30 4.29 -35.66 -2.18
C GLU A 30 3.03 -35.05 -1.54
N VAL A 31 2.82 -33.74 -1.68
CA VAL A 31 1.62 -33.03 -1.22
C VAL A 31 0.37 -33.67 -1.81
N VAL A 32 0.34 -33.85 -3.14
CA VAL A 32 -0.81 -34.38 -3.87
C VAL A 32 -1.13 -35.81 -3.44
N VAL A 33 -0.10 -36.66 -3.32
CA VAL A 33 -0.25 -38.06 -2.87
C VAL A 33 -0.75 -38.12 -1.42
N HIS A 34 -0.19 -37.31 -0.52
CA HIS A 34 -0.60 -37.31 0.89
C HIS A 34 -2.04 -36.80 1.07
N VAL A 35 -2.41 -35.71 0.40
CA VAL A 35 -3.78 -35.17 0.40
C VAL A 35 -4.78 -36.22 -0.10
N PHE A 36 -4.50 -36.89 -1.21
CA PHE A 36 -5.36 -37.94 -1.78
C PHE A 36 -5.55 -39.15 -0.85
N HIS A 37 -4.49 -39.58 -0.13
CA HIS A 37 -4.61 -40.63 0.88
C HIS A 37 -5.41 -40.19 2.11
N MET A 38 -5.21 -38.95 2.59
CA MET A 38 -5.94 -38.42 3.74
C MET A 38 -7.43 -38.15 3.43
N GLN A 39 -7.76 -37.69 2.22
CA GLN A 39 -9.14 -37.58 1.73
C GLN A 39 -9.85 -38.95 1.72
N GLN A 40 -9.20 -40.00 1.20
CA GLN A 40 -9.74 -41.36 1.24
C GLN A 40 -9.93 -41.89 2.67
N LYS A 41 -8.96 -41.65 3.57
CA LYS A 41 -9.06 -42.04 4.99
C LYS A 41 -10.25 -41.37 5.67
N LEU A 42 -10.44 -40.06 5.44
CA LEU A 42 -11.59 -39.30 5.95
C LEU A 42 -12.92 -39.82 5.37
N ALA A 43 -12.96 -40.13 4.07
CA ALA A 43 -14.16 -40.67 3.42
C ALA A 43 -14.54 -42.05 3.98
N ALA A 44 -13.57 -42.94 4.21
CA ALA A 44 -13.81 -44.26 4.81
C ALA A 44 -14.36 -44.17 6.25
N MET A 45 -13.83 -43.26 7.06
CA MET A 45 -14.33 -42.95 8.40
C MET A 45 -15.77 -42.43 8.36
N ASN A 46 -16.04 -41.42 7.51
CA ASN A 46 -17.37 -40.83 7.35
C ASN A 46 -18.41 -41.83 6.78
N SER A 47 -17.95 -42.84 6.03
CA SER A 47 -18.80 -43.89 5.45
C SER A 47 -19.11 -45.05 6.42
N GLY A 48 -18.67 -44.97 7.68
CA GLY A 48 -18.92 -46.00 8.70
C GLY A 48 -18.34 -47.40 8.40
N SER A 49 -17.48 -47.50 7.38
CA SER A 49 -17.02 -48.80 6.84
C SER A 49 -15.84 -49.41 7.60
N ALA A 50 -15.42 -48.77 8.71
CA ALA A 50 -14.32 -49.21 9.57
C ALA A 50 -14.60 -50.48 10.41
N ALA A 51 -15.79 -51.07 10.29
CA ALA A 51 -16.25 -52.18 11.14
C ALA A 51 -15.46 -53.51 11.02
N ASN A 52 -14.59 -53.66 10.00
CA ASN A 52 -13.89 -54.91 9.68
C ASN A 52 -12.36 -54.72 9.55
N SER A 53 -11.69 -54.09 10.52
CA SER A 53 -10.21 -54.02 10.56
C SER A 53 -9.64 -54.04 11.98
N GLU A 54 -9.18 -55.22 12.40
CA GLU A 54 -8.53 -55.45 13.70
C GLU A 54 -7.08 -54.91 13.73
N ALA A 55 -6.88 -53.59 13.77
CA ALA A 55 -5.59 -52.98 14.15
C ALA A 55 -5.65 -51.47 14.48
N GLY A 56 -6.13 -51.12 15.67
CA GLY A 56 -5.60 -49.99 16.48
C GLY A 56 -5.27 -48.62 15.84
N SER A 57 -6.24 -47.91 15.28
CA SER A 57 -6.48 -46.48 15.61
C SER A 57 -7.70 -45.89 14.87
N ASP A 58 -8.75 -45.51 15.61
CA ASP A 58 -9.97 -44.89 15.06
C ASP A 58 -9.80 -43.39 14.70
N GLY A 59 -8.67 -43.03 14.08
CA GLY A 59 -8.37 -41.63 13.79
C GLY A 59 -7.12 -41.38 12.95
N PHE A 60 -6.79 -40.10 12.81
CA PHE A 60 -5.53 -39.64 12.25
C PHE A 60 -4.45 -39.73 13.33
N ASN A 61 -3.28 -40.28 12.99
CA ASN A 61 -2.16 -40.35 13.92
C ASN A 61 -1.38 -39.01 13.94
N GLU A 62 -0.47 -38.86 14.90
CA GLU A 62 0.25 -37.60 15.09
C GLU A 62 1.21 -37.27 13.94
N GLU A 63 1.78 -38.28 13.28
CA GLU A 63 2.66 -38.12 12.12
C GLU A 63 1.88 -37.63 10.88
N GLU A 64 0.73 -38.25 10.57
CA GLU A 64 -0.19 -37.82 9.51
C GLU A 64 -0.62 -36.37 9.69
N LEU A 65 -1.03 -35.99 10.91
CA LEU A 65 -1.43 -34.61 11.23
C LEU A 65 -0.25 -33.64 11.15
N SER A 66 0.95 -34.05 11.57
CA SER A 66 2.16 -33.24 11.45
C SER A 66 2.55 -33.00 9.99
N ARG A 67 2.58 -34.05 9.16
CA ARG A 67 2.86 -33.96 7.72
C ARG A 67 1.80 -33.16 6.96
N LEU A 68 0.51 -33.34 7.29
CA LEU A 68 -0.57 -32.54 6.72
C LEU A 68 -0.41 -31.04 7.05
N SER A 69 -0.02 -30.73 8.28
CA SER A 69 0.26 -29.35 8.72
C SER A 69 1.51 -28.77 8.04
N CYS A 70 2.53 -29.61 7.82
CA CYS A 70 3.75 -29.23 7.09
C CYS A 70 3.45 -28.86 5.64
N HIS A 71 2.72 -29.72 4.92
CA HIS A 71 2.29 -29.45 3.55
C HIS A 71 1.32 -28.26 3.45
N HIS A 72 0.49 -28.00 4.46
CA HIS A 72 -0.33 -26.79 4.50
C HIS A 72 0.53 -25.52 4.60
N ALA A 73 1.59 -25.52 5.41
CA ALA A 73 2.55 -24.42 5.47
C ALA A 73 3.36 -24.26 4.17
N GLU A 74 3.83 -25.37 3.59
CA GLU A 74 4.52 -25.42 2.30
C GLU A 74 3.66 -24.82 1.17
N MET A 75 2.42 -25.30 1.02
CA MET A 75 1.47 -24.78 0.04
C MET A 75 1.06 -23.33 0.32
N THR A 76 0.97 -22.91 1.58
CA THR A 76 0.68 -21.51 1.94
C THR A 76 1.76 -20.57 1.40
N VAL A 77 3.04 -20.97 1.44
CA VAL A 77 4.14 -20.19 0.84
C VAL A 77 4.08 -20.24 -0.69
N LEU A 78 3.78 -21.40 -1.29
CA LEU A 78 3.69 -21.57 -2.74
C LEU A 78 2.58 -20.71 -3.38
N ILE A 79 1.48 -20.43 -2.67
CA ILE A 79 0.39 -19.61 -3.20
C ILE A 79 0.50 -18.11 -2.88
N GLU A 80 1.56 -17.63 -2.23
CA GLU A 80 1.69 -16.20 -1.90
C GLU A 80 1.61 -15.32 -3.17
N PRO A 81 0.82 -14.23 -3.17
CA PRO A 81 0.20 -13.55 -2.03
C PRO A 81 -1.21 -14.03 -1.64
N ALA A 82 -1.77 -15.04 -2.32
CA ALA A 82 -3.09 -15.57 -2.00
C ALA A 82 -3.13 -16.28 -0.64
N ARG A 83 -4.33 -16.57 -0.12
CA ARG A 83 -4.53 -17.17 1.22
C ARG A 83 -5.29 -18.49 1.12
N PRO A 84 -4.91 -19.52 1.90
CA PRO A 84 -5.52 -20.86 1.84
C PRO A 84 -7.05 -20.85 1.86
N LYS A 85 -7.62 -20.23 2.90
CA LYS A 85 -9.06 -20.07 3.11
C LYS A 85 -9.78 -19.26 2.03
N SER A 86 -9.09 -18.28 1.44
CA SER A 86 -9.64 -17.42 0.37
C SER A 86 -9.75 -18.21 -0.93
N VAL A 87 -8.73 -18.99 -1.26
CA VAL A 87 -8.69 -19.90 -2.40
C VAL A 87 -9.74 -21.02 -2.23
N ALA A 88 -9.84 -21.62 -1.04
CA ALA A 88 -10.86 -22.62 -0.72
C ALA A 88 -12.30 -22.11 -0.89
N LEU A 89 -12.56 -20.86 -0.49
CA LEU A 89 -13.87 -20.23 -0.68
C LEU A 89 -14.19 -20.03 -2.17
N LEU A 90 -13.22 -19.60 -2.98
CA LEU A 90 -13.40 -19.40 -4.42
C LEU A 90 -13.64 -20.73 -5.14
N LYS A 91 -12.91 -21.80 -4.79
CA LYS A 91 -13.17 -23.16 -5.28
C LYS A 91 -14.60 -23.59 -4.94
N LYS A 92 -15.00 -23.46 -3.66
CA LYS A 92 -16.30 -23.91 -3.16
C LYS A 92 -17.50 -23.21 -3.81
N ASP A 93 -17.34 -21.95 -4.21
CA ASP A 93 -18.37 -21.20 -4.95
C ASP A 93 -18.39 -21.56 -6.45
N ALA A 94 -17.24 -21.86 -7.06
CA ALA A 94 -17.14 -22.40 -8.42
C ALA A 94 -17.73 -23.82 -8.53
N ASP A 95 -17.55 -24.66 -7.51
CA ASP A 95 -18.16 -26.00 -7.42
C ASP A 95 -19.70 -25.93 -7.26
N ASN A 96 -20.24 -24.82 -6.73
CA ASN A 96 -21.65 -24.66 -6.38
C ASN A 96 -22.27 -23.38 -6.99
N PRO A 97 -22.32 -23.24 -8.33
CA PRO A 97 -22.74 -22.02 -8.99
C PRO A 97 -24.23 -21.72 -8.74
N THR A 98 -24.49 -20.55 -8.16
CA THR A 98 -25.86 -19.99 -8.06
C THR A 98 -26.25 -19.24 -9.34
N TRP A 99 -27.54 -18.96 -9.56
CA TRP A 99 -27.99 -18.23 -10.75
C TRP A 99 -27.41 -16.80 -10.88
N LEU A 100 -26.89 -16.23 -9.79
CA LEU A 100 -26.17 -14.96 -9.75
C LEU A 100 -24.64 -15.11 -9.82
N HIS A 101 -24.10 -16.31 -10.09
CA HIS A 101 -22.65 -16.54 -10.17
C HIS A 101 -22.00 -15.70 -11.29
N PHE A 102 -22.72 -15.36 -12.37
CA PHE A 102 -22.24 -14.47 -13.43
C PHE A 102 -21.86 -13.06 -12.95
N LEU A 103 -22.38 -12.60 -11.81
CA LEU A 103 -21.99 -11.31 -11.21
C LEU A 103 -20.67 -11.40 -10.43
N GLY A 104 -20.13 -12.60 -10.18
CA GLY A 104 -18.84 -12.82 -9.53
C GLY A 104 -18.83 -14.01 -8.56
N ALA A 105 -17.65 -14.57 -8.31
CA ALA A 105 -17.38 -15.80 -7.55
C ALA A 105 -17.51 -15.67 -6.01
N VAL A 106 -18.12 -14.60 -5.49
CA VAL A 106 -18.24 -14.35 -4.04
C VAL A 106 -19.62 -13.76 -3.69
N PRO A 107 -20.32 -14.25 -2.65
CA PRO A 107 -21.64 -13.74 -2.27
C PRO A 107 -21.71 -12.23 -1.98
N LEU A 108 -20.64 -11.63 -1.47
CA LEU A 108 -20.57 -10.18 -1.22
C LEU A 108 -20.59 -9.35 -2.52
N ILE A 109 -19.85 -9.76 -3.56
CA ILE A 109 -19.91 -9.10 -4.88
C ILE A 109 -21.36 -9.14 -5.41
N ARG A 110 -22.04 -10.28 -5.32
CA ARG A 110 -23.43 -10.43 -5.80
C ARG A 110 -24.37 -9.45 -5.10
N LYS A 111 -24.29 -9.36 -3.77
CA LYS A 111 -25.10 -8.43 -2.95
C LYS A 111 -24.83 -6.97 -3.33
N LEU A 112 -23.56 -6.58 -3.47
CA LEU A 112 -23.18 -5.21 -3.85
C LEU A 112 -23.55 -4.87 -5.30
N SER A 113 -23.48 -5.84 -6.22
CA SER A 113 -23.87 -5.66 -7.63
C SER A 113 -25.39 -5.50 -7.78
N VAL A 114 -26.18 -6.31 -7.08
CA VAL A 114 -27.64 -6.13 -7.00
C VAL A 114 -27.99 -4.77 -6.39
N LEU A 115 -27.27 -4.32 -5.37
CA LEU A 115 -27.47 -2.99 -4.77
C LEU A 115 -27.11 -1.84 -5.73
N ALA A 116 -26.02 -1.97 -6.51
CA ALA A 116 -25.67 -1.01 -7.55
C ALA A 116 -26.76 -0.91 -8.63
N VAL A 117 -27.34 -2.06 -9.05
CA VAL A 117 -28.50 -2.10 -9.97
C VAL A 117 -29.73 -1.45 -9.34
N ILE A 118 -30.00 -1.65 -8.05
CA ILE A 118 -31.09 -0.97 -7.33
C ILE A 118 -30.89 0.55 -7.34
N PHE A 119 -29.68 1.05 -7.06
CA PHE A 119 -29.39 2.48 -7.14
C PHE A 119 -29.53 3.02 -8.57
N LEU A 120 -29.09 2.28 -9.60
CA LEU A 120 -29.28 2.66 -11.01
C LEU A 120 -30.78 2.75 -11.38
N LEU A 121 -31.60 1.78 -10.93
CA LEU A 121 -33.05 1.80 -11.13
C LEU A 121 -33.73 2.96 -10.38
N LEU A 122 -33.25 3.32 -9.18
CA LEU A 122 -33.73 4.51 -8.45
C LEU A 122 -33.36 5.82 -9.15
N ILE A 123 -32.14 5.93 -9.70
CA ILE A 123 -31.71 7.06 -10.53
C ILE A 123 -32.63 7.20 -11.74
N ILE A 124 -32.84 6.13 -12.50
CA ILE A 124 -33.71 6.13 -13.69
C ILE A 124 -35.15 6.48 -13.30
N GLY A 125 -35.70 5.84 -12.27
CA GLY A 125 -37.08 6.07 -11.82
C GLY A 125 -37.31 7.52 -11.38
N THR A 126 -36.42 8.08 -10.57
CA THR A 126 -36.53 9.48 -10.12
C THR A 126 -36.27 10.49 -11.25
N ALA A 127 -35.35 10.22 -12.18
CA ALA A 127 -35.08 11.07 -13.34
C ALA A 127 -36.25 11.17 -14.35
N THR A 128 -37.22 10.23 -14.32
CA THR A 128 -38.45 10.38 -15.12
C THR A 128 -39.46 11.36 -14.52
N SER A 129 -39.26 11.84 -13.29
CA SER A 129 -40.14 12.83 -12.66
C SER A 129 -39.84 14.24 -13.17
N PRO A 130 -40.85 15.02 -13.64
CA PRO A 130 -40.66 16.44 -13.99
C PRO A 130 -40.11 17.30 -12.84
N THR A 131 -40.20 16.82 -11.59
CA THR A 131 -39.65 17.51 -10.41
C THR A 131 -38.12 17.40 -10.30
N VAL A 132 -37.48 16.44 -10.96
CA VAL A 132 -36.02 16.20 -10.90
C VAL A 132 -35.38 16.79 -12.16
N ASN A 133 -34.84 17.99 -12.04
CA ASN A 133 -34.18 18.71 -13.13
C ASN A 133 -33.05 19.61 -12.58
N THR A 134 -32.26 20.22 -13.46
CA THR A 134 -31.13 21.10 -13.10
C THR A 134 -31.52 22.16 -12.07
N ASP A 135 -32.64 22.84 -12.31
CA ASP A 135 -33.05 24.03 -11.56
C ASP A 135 -33.50 23.65 -10.14
N THR A 136 -34.25 22.54 -10.01
CA THR A 136 -34.69 22.03 -8.70
C THR A 136 -33.55 21.36 -7.93
N LEU A 137 -32.60 20.70 -8.59
CA LEU A 137 -31.42 20.13 -7.95
C LEU A 137 -30.50 21.23 -7.41
N ASN A 138 -30.22 22.25 -8.23
CA ASN A 138 -29.35 23.36 -7.85
C ASN A 138 -30.00 24.30 -6.81
N SER A 139 -31.33 24.34 -6.74
CA SER A 139 -32.06 24.98 -5.62
C SER A 139 -31.64 24.42 -4.25
N GLY A 140 -31.47 23.10 -4.14
CA GLY A 140 -30.91 22.42 -2.97
C GLY A 140 -31.76 22.41 -1.71
N LEU A 141 -31.19 21.78 -0.67
CA LEU A 141 -31.87 21.40 0.58
C LEU A 141 -32.68 22.51 1.26
N PHE A 142 -32.21 23.77 1.19
CA PHE A 142 -32.81 24.90 1.91
C PHE A 142 -33.83 25.72 1.09
N LYS A 143 -33.96 25.48 -0.22
CA LYS A 143 -34.90 26.22 -1.08
C LYS A 143 -36.03 25.34 -1.64
N SER A 144 -35.78 24.05 -1.85
CA SER A 144 -36.81 23.09 -2.24
C SER A 144 -37.64 22.64 -1.03
N SER A 145 -38.91 22.30 -1.24
CA SER A 145 -39.80 21.80 -0.19
C SER A 145 -40.72 20.68 -0.70
N GLY A 146 -41.39 19.99 0.23
CA GLY A 146 -42.35 18.94 -0.09
C GLY A 146 -41.77 17.79 -0.93
N LEU A 147 -42.58 17.29 -1.87
CA LEU A 147 -42.24 16.12 -2.70
C LEU A 147 -41.03 16.38 -3.62
N THR A 148 -40.86 17.60 -4.14
CA THR A 148 -39.71 17.98 -4.97
C THR A 148 -38.39 17.80 -4.23
N LEU A 149 -38.33 18.23 -2.96
CA LEU A 149 -37.13 18.00 -2.13
C LEU A 149 -36.89 16.50 -1.92
N LEU A 150 -37.93 15.72 -1.60
CA LEU A 150 -37.79 14.27 -1.36
C LEU A 150 -37.26 13.52 -2.59
N LEU A 151 -37.77 13.83 -3.79
CA LEU A 151 -37.34 13.18 -5.02
C LEU A 151 -35.91 13.60 -5.42
N ASN A 152 -35.55 14.87 -5.22
CA ASN A 152 -34.19 15.36 -5.47
C ASN A 152 -33.17 14.73 -4.51
N GLN A 153 -33.48 14.64 -3.22
CA GLN A 153 -32.61 13.94 -2.26
C GLN A 153 -32.52 12.44 -2.55
N LEU A 154 -33.61 11.79 -2.97
CA LEU A 154 -33.58 10.37 -3.36
C LEU A 154 -32.72 10.12 -4.61
N PHE A 155 -32.78 11.01 -5.60
CA PHE A 155 -31.92 10.99 -6.79
C PHE A 155 -30.43 11.16 -6.41
N LEU A 156 -30.08 12.22 -5.66
CA LEU A 156 -28.70 12.47 -5.21
C LEU A 156 -28.15 11.38 -4.30
N LEU A 157 -28.96 10.85 -3.37
CA LEU A 157 -28.61 9.71 -2.52
C LEU A 157 -28.37 8.45 -3.36
N SER A 158 -29.13 8.24 -4.45
CA SER A 158 -28.94 7.10 -5.34
C SER A 158 -27.68 7.24 -6.20
N CYS A 159 -27.33 8.46 -6.64
CA CYS A 159 -26.03 8.76 -7.26
C CYS A 159 -24.86 8.46 -6.30
N ALA A 160 -24.96 8.92 -5.05
CA ALA A 160 -23.98 8.61 -4.00
C ALA A 160 -23.89 7.10 -3.72
N GLY A 161 -25.03 6.40 -3.71
CA GLY A 161 -25.10 4.96 -3.51
C GLY A 161 -24.48 4.14 -4.65
N LEU A 162 -24.72 4.54 -5.90
CA LEU A 162 -24.10 3.94 -7.07
C LEU A 162 -22.57 4.12 -7.03
N GLY A 163 -22.10 5.33 -6.69
CA GLY A 163 -20.67 5.60 -6.52
C GLY A 163 -20.05 4.76 -5.40
N ALA A 164 -20.70 4.73 -4.24
CA ALA A 164 -20.24 4.00 -3.06
C ALA A 164 -20.20 2.48 -3.28
N THR A 165 -21.21 1.91 -3.94
CA THR A 165 -21.22 0.49 -4.31
C THR A 165 -20.19 0.17 -5.38
N PHE A 166 -20.01 1.02 -6.39
CA PHE A 166 -18.98 0.83 -7.42
C PHE A 166 -17.55 0.89 -6.84
N GLY A 167 -17.24 1.88 -6.00
CA GLY A 167 -15.94 1.98 -5.32
C GLY A 167 -15.68 0.85 -4.32
N CYS A 168 -16.75 0.26 -3.76
CA CYS A 168 -16.67 -0.91 -2.91
C CYS A 168 -16.43 -2.20 -3.72
N LEU A 169 -17.17 -2.39 -4.82
CA LEU A 169 -17.00 -3.50 -5.78
C LEU A 169 -15.60 -3.51 -6.40
N HIS A 170 -15.08 -2.35 -6.80
CA HIS A 170 -13.75 -2.23 -7.38
C HIS A 170 -12.67 -2.72 -6.40
N LYS A 171 -12.64 -2.18 -5.18
CA LYS A 171 -11.71 -2.61 -4.12
C LYS A 171 -11.89 -4.09 -3.73
N LEU A 172 -13.11 -4.61 -3.74
CA LEU A 172 -13.39 -6.03 -3.49
C LEU A 172 -12.90 -6.95 -4.62
N SER A 173 -12.97 -6.49 -5.88
CA SER A 173 -12.48 -7.24 -7.05
C SER A 173 -10.96 -7.42 -7.04
N GLU A 174 -10.20 -6.45 -6.51
CA GLU A 174 -8.74 -6.57 -6.33
C GLU A 174 -8.40 -7.71 -5.35
N TYR A 175 -9.02 -7.75 -4.17
CA TYR A 175 -8.78 -8.81 -3.19
C TYR A 175 -9.18 -10.21 -3.68
N ILE A 176 -10.16 -10.31 -4.58
CA ILE A 176 -10.57 -11.59 -5.19
C ILE A 176 -9.62 -11.99 -6.31
N LYS A 177 -9.21 -11.06 -7.19
CA LYS A 177 -8.19 -11.32 -8.23
C LYS A 177 -6.86 -11.80 -7.65
N VAL A 178 -6.47 -11.27 -6.48
CA VAL A 178 -5.23 -11.61 -5.78
C VAL A 178 -5.42 -12.75 -4.76
N GLY A 179 -6.61 -13.37 -4.68
CA GLY A 179 -6.86 -14.51 -3.79
C GLY A 179 -6.70 -14.22 -2.29
N THR A 180 -6.91 -12.97 -1.85
CA THR A 180 -6.69 -12.48 -0.47
C THR A 180 -7.96 -12.14 0.30
N TYR A 181 -9.13 -12.24 -0.33
CA TYR A 181 -10.44 -11.93 0.27
C TYR A 181 -10.78 -12.82 1.47
N ASP A 182 -11.06 -12.21 2.63
CA ASP A 182 -11.53 -12.88 3.84
C ASP A 182 -12.94 -12.38 4.23
N PRO A 183 -13.97 -13.25 4.27
CA PRO A 183 -15.34 -12.90 4.68
C PRO A 183 -15.46 -12.28 6.07
N LYS A 184 -14.46 -12.43 6.94
CA LYS A 184 -14.42 -11.76 8.25
C LYS A 184 -14.61 -10.25 8.16
N PHE A 185 -14.24 -9.64 7.01
CA PHE A 185 -14.33 -8.21 6.78
C PHE A 185 -15.58 -7.77 5.99
N ASP A 186 -16.54 -8.67 5.69
CA ASP A 186 -17.77 -8.35 4.94
C ASP A 186 -18.47 -7.08 5.48
N SER A 187 -18.61 -6.95 6.81
CA SER A 187 -19.21 -5.79 7.46
C SER A 187 -18.48 -4.47 7.17
N SER A 188 -17.17 -4.49 6.97
CA SER A 188 -16.37 -3.30 6.65
C SER A 188 -16.69 -2.73 5.26
N TYR A 189 -17.07 -3.59 4.31
CA TYR A 189 -17.53 -3.17 2.98
C TYR A 189 -18.91 -2.49 3.05
N TRP A 190 -19.81 -2.99 3.90
CA TRP A 190 -21.11 -2.35 4.16
C TRP A 190 -20.96 -0.98 4.85
N ILE A 191 -20.07 -0.88 5.84
CA ILE A 191 -19.73 0.41 6.48
C ILE A 191 -19.17 1.38 5.43
N ARG A 192 -18.32 0.92 4.50
CA ARG A 192 -17.80 1.77 3.40
C ARG A 192 -18.91 2.27 2.47
N VAL A 193 -19.93 1.46 2.16
CA VAL A 193 -21.09 1.91 1.36
C VAL A 193 -21.90 2.99 2.09
N VAL A 194 -22.16 2.81 3.41
CA VAL A 194 -22.84 3.83 4.23
C VAL A 194 -22.05 5.13 4.31
N MET A 195 -20.72 5.05 4.50
CA MET A 195 -19.86 6.23 4.50
C MET A 195 -19.85 6.93 3.13
N GLY A 196 -19.83 6.20 2.02
CA GLY A 196 -19.94 6.80 0.68
C GLY A 196 -21.28 7.50 0.43
N LEU A 197 -22.41 6.88 0.84
CA LEU A 197 -23.74 7.50 0.77
C LEU A 197 -23.77 8.86 1.49
N ILE A 198 -23.21 8.92 2.71
CA ILE A 198 -23.10 10.15 3.50
C ILE A 198 -22.15 11.16 2.83
N ALA A 199 -20.99 10.70 2.34
CA ALA A 199 -20.01 11.54 1.66
C ALA A 199 -20.60 12.24 0.44
N GLY A 200 -21.25 11.48 -0.45
CA GLY A 200 -21.86 12.00 -1.67
C GLY A 200 -22.92 13.07 -1.40
N LEU A 201 -23.84 12.83 -0.46
CA LEU A 201 -24.85 13.83 -0.09
C LEU A 201 -24.23 15.11 0.50
N ILE A 202 -23.26 14.98 1.42
CA ILE A 202 -22.55 16.12 2.01
C ILE A 202 -21.87 16.95 0.92
N ILE A 203 -21.22 16.30 -0.04
CA ILE A 203 -20.52 16.96 -1.15
C ILE A 203 -21.51 17.64 -2.11
N SER A 204 -22.67 17.04 -2.37
CA SER A 204 -23.69 17.63 -3.26
C SER A 204 -24.51 18.77 -2.65
N GLU A 205 -24.70 18.83 -1.33
CA GLU A 205 -25.62 19.82 -0.71
C GLU A 205 -24.98 20.77 0.31
N LEU A 206 -23.86 20.41 0.95
CA LEU A 206 -23.21 21.28 1.94
C LEU A 206 -22.00 22.04 1.39
N LEU A 207 -21.48 21.67 0.22
CA LEU A 207 -20.41 22.41 -0.45
C LEU A 207 -20.98 23.34 -1.53
N PRO A 208 -20.66 24.65 -1.51
CA PRO A 208 -21.05 25.57 -2.56
C PRO A 208 -20.11 25.42 -3.77
N LEU A 209 -20.25 24.30 -4.50
CA LEU A 209 -19.37 23.94 -5.63
C LEU A 209 -19.31 25.05 -6.69
N ASN A 210 -20.46 25.64 -7.01
CA ASN A 210 -20.63 26.77 -7.93
C ASN A 210 -19.93 28.08 -7.47
N SER A 211 -19.41 28.13 -6.24
CA SER A 211 -18.60 29.25 -5.71
C SER A 211 -17.10 28.93 -5.64
N ILE A 212 -16.70 27.71 -6.03
CA ILE A 212 -15.32 27.23 -6.07
C ILE A 212 -14.83 27.16 -7.52
N SER A 213 -15.73 26.88 -8.47
CA SER A 213 -15.51 27.03 -9.91
C SER A 213 -15.57 28.52 -10.31
N GLY A 214 -14.41 29.15 -10.51
CA GLY A 214 -14.32 30.52 -11.02
C GLY A 214 -14.76 30.67 -12.49
N GLU A 215 -15.06 31.91 -12.90
CA GLU A 215 -15.82 32.32 -14.10
C GLU A 215 -15.18 31.99 -15.49
N GLN A 216 -14.27 31.03 -15.60
CA GLN A 216 -13.49 30.77 -16.83
C GLN A 216 -13.35 29.29 -17.25
N VAL A 217 -14.33 28.42 -16.96
CA VAL A 217 -14.39 27.07 -17.57
C VAL A 217 -15.77 26.77 -18.15
N SER A 218 -16.03 27.32 -19.35
CA SER A 218 -17.28 27.30 -20.12
C SER A 218 -17.73 25.91 -20.64
N GLY A 219 -17.43 24.84 -19.91
CA GLY A 219 -17.80 23.46 -20.20
C GLY A 219 -17.91 22.55 -18.97
N LEU A 220 -17.70 23.08 -17.75
CA LEU A 220 -17.90 22.34 -16.49
C LEU A 220 -19.14 22.77 -15.70
N GLU A 221 -19.77 23.91 -16.05
CA GLU A 221 -20.97 24.45 -15.37
C GLU A 221 -22.23 23.57 -15.44
N GLN A 222 -22.18 22.44 -16.18
CA GLN A 222 -23.29 21.49 -16.32
C GLN A 222 -23.06 20.14 -15.62
N PHE A 223 -21.89 19.91 -15.01
CA PHE A 223 -21.66 18.71 -14.19
C PHE A 223 -22.01 18.99 -12.72
N ASP A 224 -23.30 19.26 -12.53
CA ASP A 224 -23.96 19.58 -11.27
C ASP A 224 -23.83 18.49 -10.20
N LYS A 225 -24.44 18.79 -9.05
CA LYS A 225 -24.61 17.95 -7.85
C LYS A 225 -24.65 16.43 -8.04
N PRO A 226 -25.33 15.83 -9.05
CA PRO A 226 -25.33 14.37 -9.23
C PRO A 226 -23.93 13.77 -9.46
N VAL A 227 -23.04 14.47 -10.16
CA VAL A 227 -21.64 14.01 -10.37
C VAL A 227 -20.84 14.16 -9.07
N ALA A 228 -21.03 15.26 -8.35
CA ALA A 228 -20.43 15.46 -7.04
C ALA A 228 -20.86 14.38 -6.04
N ALA A 229 -22.15 14.01 -6.04
CA ALA A 229 -22.67 12.90 -5.25
C ALA A 229 -22.03 11.55 -5.65
N LEU A 230 -21.93 11.25 -6.95
CA LEU A 230 -21.33 10.01 -7.47
C LEU A 230 -19.85 9.88 -7.08
N LEU A 231 -19.05 10.94 -7.28
CA LEU A 231 -17.62 10.98 -6.94
C LEU A 231 -17.40 10.92 -5.43
N GLY A 232 -18.22 11.64 -4.66
CA GLY A 232 -18.23 11.59 -3.20
C GLY A 232 -18.55 10.19 -2.67
N GLY A 233 -19.54 9.54 -3.28
CA GLY A 233 -19.89 8.14 -3.03
C GLY A 233 -18.70 7.20 -3.24
N PHE A 234 -18.07 7.26 -4.41
CA PHE A 234 -16.92 6.42 -4.77
C PHE A 234 -15.76 6.55 -3.77
N SER A 235 -15.47 7.78 -3.34
CA SER A 235 -14.38 8.07 -2.41
C SER A 235 -14.87 8.20 -0.97
N ALA A 236 -15.36 7.12 -0.36
CA ALA A 236 -15.70 7.08 1.08
C ALA A 236 -14.54 7.53 2.01
N ASP A 237 -13.30 7.46 1.54
CA ASP A 237 -12.09 7.92 2.24
C ASP A 237 -11.94 9.48 2.22
N LEU A 238 -12.82 10.20 1.51
CA LEU A 238 -12.80 11.65 1.29
C LEU A 238 -13.41 12.47 2.43
N ILE A 239 -14.30 11.90 3.25
CA ILE A 239 -15.00 12.63 4.34
C ILE A 239 -13.98 13.31 5.28
N TYR A 240 -12.96 12.59 5.72
CA TYR A 240 -11.93 13.15 6.61
C TYR A 240 -11.13 14.28 5.94
N ARG A 241 -10.82 14.16 4.64
CA ARG A 241 -10.13 15.23 3.90
C ARG A 241 -11.01 16.47 3.77
N ILE A 242 -12.31 16.31 3.50
CA ILE A 242 -13.26 17.44 3.37
C ILE A 242 -13.59 18.07 4.72
N LEU A 243 -13.80 17.29 5.79
CA LEU A 243 -13.99 17.84 7.13
C LEU A 243 -12.76 18.63 7.58
N ASN A 244 -11.55 18.10 7.37
CA ASN A 244 -10.31 18.83 7.66
C ASN A 244 -10.19 20.08 6.78
N ARG A 245 -10.51 20.02 5.49
CA ARG A 245 -10.48 21.18 4.60
C ARG A 245 -11.52 22.25 4.95
N PHE A 246 -12.70 21.85 5.43
CA PHE A 246 -13.72 22.77 5.93
C PHE A 246 -13.29 23.40 7.26
N ILE A 247 -12.65 22.63 8.15
CA ILE A 247 -12.02 23.14 9.37
C ILE A 247 -10.88 24.11 9.03
N GLU A 248 -10.05 23.84 8.02
CA GLU A 248 -9.02 24.77 7.51
C GLU A 248 -9.64 26.08 6.99
N LEU A 249 -10.64 26.01 6.13
CA LEU A 249 -11.31 27.19 5.54
C LEU A 249 -12.07 27.99 6.61
N ALA A 250 -12.76 27.33 7.54
CA ALA A 250 -13.37 27.98 8.69
C ALA A 250 -12.31 28.65 9.58
N ASN A 251 -11.21 27.96 9.90
CA ASN A 251 -10.10 28.54 10.65
C ASN A 251 -9.48 29.74 9.91
N GLN A 252 -9.38 29.73 8.59
CA GLN A 252 -8.91 30.88 7.80
C GLN A 252 -9.88 32.07 7.90
N LEU A 253 -11.19 31.84 7.78
CA LEU A 253 -12.21 32.89 7.93
C LEU A 253 -12.25 33.46 9.35
N PHE A 254 -12.14 32.63 10.40
CA PHE A 254 -12.09 33.10 11.79
C PHE A 254 -10.76 33.77 12.16
N SER A 255 -9.61 33.25 11.70
CA SER A 255 -8.29 33.86 11.99
C SER A 255 -8.00 35.13 11.18
N GLY A 256 -8.70 35.35 10.06
CA GLY A 256 -8.77 36.66 9.39
C GLY A 256 -9.37 37.77 10.28
N GLY A 257 -9.97 37.43 11.43
CA GLY A 257 -10.68 38.35 12.32
C GLY A 257 -9.92 38.87 13.54
N ARG A 258 -8.67 38.45 13.85
CA ARG A 258 -7.84 39.01 14.96
C ARG A 258 -6.37 38.56 14.94
N GLN A 259 -5.42 39.50 14.81
CA GLN A 259 -3.97 39.25 14.91
C GLN A 259 -3.45 38.96 16.34
N SER A 260 -4.29 38.51 17.29
CA SER A 260 -3.89 38.26 18.69
C SER A 260 -3.91 36.78 19.10
N GLU A 261 -4.86 35.99 18.56
CA GLU A 261 -5.16 34.65 19.08
C GLU A 261 -4.09 33.60 18.76
N GLY A 262 -3.23 33.84 17.75
CA GLY A 262 -2.05 33.01 17.49
C GLY A 262 -1.11 32.89 18.70
N SER A 263 -1.05 33.91 19.56
CA SER A 263 -0.31 33.86 20.82
C SER A 263 -0.94 32.89 21.82
N GLU A 264 -2.28 32.88 21.92
CA GLU A 264 -3.01 32.10 22.91
C GLU A 264 -3.18 30.65 22.50
N VAL A 265 -3.46 30.35 21.23
CA VAL A 265 -3.49 28.98 20.72
C VAL A 265 -2.10 28.32 20.81
N ALA A 266 -1.01 29.08 20.62
CA ALA A 266 0.35 28.59 20.84
C ALA A 266 0.61 28.27 22.34
N LYS A 267 0.25 29.18 23.26
CA LYS A 267 0.34 28.94 24.71
C LYS A 267 -0.50 27.73 25.14
N MET A 268 -1.75 27.63 24.66
CA MET A 268 -2.66 26.52 24.92
C MET A 268 -2.05 25.18 24.47
N LYS A 269 -1.53 25.10 23.23
CA LYS A 269 -0.85 23.89 22.73
C LYS A 269 0.41 23.56 23.52
N GLN A 270 1.17 24.56 23.99
CA GLN A 270 2.35 24.35 24.85
C GLN A 270 1.95 23.88 26.26
N GLN A 271 0.82 24.34 26.79
CA GLN A 271 0.29 23.97 28.10
C GLN A 271 -0.33 22.57 28.10
N ILE A 272 -1.02 22.19 27.02
CA ILE A 272 -1.46 20.80 26.76
C ILE A 272 -0.25 19.87 26.62
N ARG A 273 0.80 20.27 25.88
CA ARG A 273 2.07 19.48 25.83
C ARG A 273 2.70 19.27 27.21
N LYS A 274 2.70 20.29 28.08
CA LYS A 274 3.17 20.15 29.47
C LYS A 274 2.27 19.21 30.29
N LEU A 275 0.95 19.31 30.17
CA LEU A 275 0.01 18.41 30.85
C LEU A 275 0.18 16.95 30.41
N ASN A 276 0.33 16.69 29.11
CA ASN A 276 0.58 15.34 28.59
C ASN A 276 1.92 14.79 29.09
N GLN A 277 3.01 15.59 29.08
CA GLN A 277 4.29 15.17 29.64
C GLN A 277 4.26 14.90 31.16
N VAL A 278 3.35 15.55 31.91
CA VAL A 278 3.10 15.26 33.34
C VAL A 278 2.24 14.00 33.49
N SER A 279 1.26 13.78 32.63
CA SER A 279 0.47 12.55 32.58
C SER A 279 1.36 11.33 32.28
N GLU A 280 2.19 11.39 31.24
CA GLU A 280 3.16 10.35 30.87
C GLU A 280 4.16 10.03 31.99
N LYS A 281 4.67 11.06 32.69
CA LYS A 281 5.52 10.89 33.89
C LYS A 281 4.78 10.29 35.09
N THR A 282 3.47 10.51 35.19
CA THR A 282 2.64 9.91 36.25
C THR A 282 2.36 8.44 35.93
N SER A 283 1.90 8.14 34.70
CA SER A 283 1.63 6.77 34.23
C SER A 283 2.87 5.88 34.21
N SER A 284 4.03 6.42 33.83
CA SER A 284 5.30 5.67 33.90
C SER A 284 5.76 5.40 35.34
N ASN A 285 5.49 6.30 36.30
CA ASN A 285 5.75 6.03 37.72
C ASN A 285 4.78 4.99 38.33
N VAL A 286 3.51 4.96 37.90
CA VAL A 286 2.55 3.91 38.30
C VAL A 286 3.01 2.53 37.81
N HIS A 287 3.44 2.41 36.54
CA HIS A 287 4.05 1.17 36.03
C HIS A 287 5.34 0.79 36.79
N ARG A 288 6.10 1.77 37.30
CA ARG A 288 7.34 1.54 38.06
C ARG A 288 7.12 1.10 39.51
N HIS A 289 5.89 1.14 40.03
CA HIS A 289 5.54 0.55 41.32
C HIS A 289 5.08 -0.91 41.17
N ASN A 290 4.18 -1.22 40.22
CA ASN A 290 3.69 -2.59 40.03
C ASN A 290 4.82 -3.59 39.69
N ASN A 291 5.78 -3.20 38.84
CA ASN A 291 6.92 -4.06 38.51
C ASN A 291 7.97 -4.18 39.62
N ARG A 292 7.79 -3.57 40.80
CA ARG A 292 8.74 -3.67 41.93
C ARG A 292 8.29 -4.65 43.03
N SER A 293 7.17 -5.35 42.83
CA SER A 293 6.58 -6.30 43.79
C SER A 293 6.74 -7.77 43.40
N TYR A 294 7.50 -8.09 42.34
CA TYR A 294 7.68 -9.46 41.82
C TYR A 294 9.14 -9.94 41.73
N ASP A 295 10.12 -9.07 42.02
CA ASP A 295 11.56 -9.41 42.03
C ASP A 295 12.14 -9.42 43.47
N PHE A 296 11.50 -10.16 44.38
CA PHE A 296 12.05 -10.44 45.72
C PHE A 296 11.51 -11.75 46.30
N HIS A 297 11.90 -12.89 45.72
CA HIS A 297 11.99 -14.19 46.41
C HIS A 297 12.82 -15.19 45.57
N ASN A 298 14.13 -15.26 45.84
CA ASN A 298 14.98 -16.46 45.78
C ASN A 298 16.47 -16.08 45.96
N ASN A 299 16.98 -16.19 47.19
CA ASN A 299 18.14 -17.02 47.47
C ASN A 299 18.29 -17.29 48.99
N GLU A 300 18.70 -18.53 49.27
CA GLU A 300 19.49 -18.99 50.42
C GLU A 300 19.21 -18.44 51.84
N VAL A 301 18.46 -19.24 52.60
CA VAL A 301 18.88 -19.89 53.86
C VAL A 301 19.97 -19.19 54.69
N ASP A 302 19.57 -18.69 55.87
CA ASP A 302 20.24 -19.04 57.13
C ASP A 302 19.18 -19.21 58.23
N THR A 303 19.60 -19.46 59.47
CA THR A 303 18.91 -20.36 60.40
C THR A 303 18.32 -19.70 61.66
N SER A 304 17.39 -20.45 62.29
CA SER A 304 16.95 -20.38 63.71
C SER A 304 15.62 -19.70 64.10
N THR A 305 15.08 -20.20 65.23
CA THR A 305 14.00 -19.67 66.10
C THR A 305 12.50 -19.67 65.66
N PHE A 306 11.80 -20.73 66.09
CA PHE A 306 10.63 -20.67 67.01
C PHE A 306 9.24 -20.09 66.58
N HIS A 307 8.36 -20.99 66.09
CA HIS A 307 6.98 -21.27 66.56
C HIS A 307 5.88 -20.15 66.62
N PRO A 308 4.56 -20.43 66.89
CA PRO A 308 3.48 -19.85 66.07
C PRO A 308 2.31 -19.18 66.83
N SER A 309 1.35 -18.55 66.12
CA SER A 309 -0.12 -18.62 66.36
C SER A 309 -0.95 -17.61 65.52
N GLY A 310 -2.27 -17.85 65.40
CA GLY A 310 -3.26 -16.95 64.77
C GLY A 310 -3.50 -17.26 63.28
N ARG A 311 -4.61 -17.87 62.82
CA ARG A 311 -6.02 -17.98 63.29
C ARG A 311 -6.81 -16.67 63.10
N GLY A 312 -7.66 -16.64 62.07
CA GLY A 312 -8.58 -15.53 61.76
C GLY A 312 -9.43 -15.81 60.51
N GLU A 313 -10.72 -16.05 60.72
CA GLU A 313 -11.78 -16.03 59.69
C GLU A 313 -12.10 -14.55 59.31
N ILE A 314 -12.93 -14.15 58.34
CA ILE A 314 -14.25 -14.65 57.91
C ILE A 314 -14.54 -14.26 56.43
N ALA A 315 -15.58 -14.86 55.81
CA ALA A 315 -15.93 -14.72 54.39
C ALA A 315 -16.80 -13.49 54.03
N GLY A 316 -16.88 -13.13 52.73
CA GLY A 316 -17.57 -11.89 52.29
C GLY A 316 -17.91 -11.68 50.79
N GLN A 317 -18.34 -12.72 50.05
CA GLN A 317 -19.15 -12.68 48.80
C GLN A 317 -18.79 -11.81 47.55
N ASN A 318 -18.74 -12.51 46.41
CA ASN A 318 -19.37 -12.21 45.09
C ASN A 318 -18.72 -11.35 43.96
N LEU A 319 -18.71 -12.02 42.79
CA LEU A 319 -18.99 -11.57 41.39
C LEU A 319 -17.98 -10.78 40.55
N SER A 320 -17.61 -11.38 39.40
CA SER A 320 -17.28 -10.82 38.05
C SER A 320 -16.22 -9.71 37.93
N GLU A 321 -15.26 -9.74 36.99
CA GLU A 321 -15.24 -10.31 35.63
C GLU A 321 -13.90 -10.99 35.25
N LEU A 322 -13.89 -11.75 34.14
CA LEU A 322 -12.71 -12.44 33.61
C LEU A 322 -12.31 -11.88 32.21
N VAL A 323 -11.45 -10.88 32.16
CA VAL A 323 -10.99 -10.27 30.89
C VAL A 323 -9.80 -11.03 30.31
N VAL A 324 -10.06 -11.90 29.32
CA VAL A 324 -9.02 -12.58 28.54
C VAL A 324 -8.56 -11.67 27.40
N SER A 325 -7.27 -11.30 27.40
CA SER A 325 -6.67 -10.44 26.37
C SER A 325 -6.29 -11.24 25.12
N GLN A 326 -6.76 -10.82 23.93
CA GLN A 326 -6.28 -11.33 22.64
C GLN A 326 -5.39 -10.28 21.93
N PRO A 327 -4.36 -10.70 21.16
CA PRO A 327 -3.46 -9.78 20.46
C PRO A 327 -4.11 -9.19 19.19
N LEU A 328 -3.75 -7.93 18.87
CA LEU A 328 -4.23 -7.24 17.66
C LEU A 328 -3.51 -7.73 16.40
N ALA A 329 -4.27 -7.90 15.30
CA ALA A 329 -3.74 -8.20 13.98
C ALA A 329 -3.36 -6.92 13.19
N LYS A 330 -2.36 -7.02 12.32
CA LYS A 330 -1.89 -5.94 11.43
C LYS A 330 -2.76 -5.82 10.15
N PRO A 331 -2.91 -4.62 9.56
CA PRO A 331 -3.50 -4.44 8.23
C PRO A 331 -2.52 -3.92 7.16
N GLU A 332 -2.57 -4.53 5.98
CA GLU A 332 -2.10 -4.02 4.68
C GLU A 332 -3.29 -4.20 3.70
N GLN A 333 -3.69 -3.27 2.83
CA GLN A 333 -2.97 -2.41 1.86
C GLN A 333 -2.56 -3.14 0.56
N ALA A 334 -3.54 -3.32 -0.32
CA ALA A 334 -3.33 -3.64 -1.73
C ALA A 334 -2.98 -2.38 -2.56
N VAL A 335 -2.35 -2.59 -3.72
CA VAL A 335 -2.03 -1.56 -4.73
C VAL A 335 -2.38 -2.12 -6.10
N GLY A 336 -3.25 -1.44 -6.83
CA GLY A 336 -3.61 -1.76 -8.22
C GLY A 336 -2.69 -1.08 -9.25
N ILE A 337 -2.58 -1.70 -10.43
CA ILE A 337 -1.91 -1.19 -11.64
C ILE A 337 -2.86 -1.47 -12.83
N PRO A 338 -3.01 -0.55 -13.81
CA PRO A 338 -4.12 -0.57 -14.77
C PRO A 338 -4.04 -1.65 -15.86
N VAL A 339 -5.16 -1.83 -16.56
CA VAL A 339 -5.37 -2.83 -17.62
C VAL A 339 -5.12 -2.22 -19.01
N GLY A 340 -4.44 -2.97 -19.88
CA GLY A 340 -4.31 -2.68 -21.31
C GLY A 340 -4.68 -3.87 -22.18
N ALA A 341 -5.87 -3.81 -22.79
CA ALA A 341 -6.37 -4.62 -23.93
C ALA A 341 -5.97 -6.11 -24.02
N TYR A 342 -6.89 -7.00 -23.60
CA TYR A 342 -7.12 -8.25 -24.35
C TYR A 342 -7.90 -7.93 -25.63
N MET A 343 -7.62 -8.64 -26.73
CA MET A 343 -8.66 -9.31 -27.51
C MET A 343 -8.11 -10.64 -28.01
N SER A 344 -8.80 -11.73 -27.66
CA SER A 344 -8.68 -13.03 -28.30
C SER A 344 -9.52 -13.06 -29.57
N ASP A 345 -9.14 -13.88 -30.53
CA ASP A 345 -10.14 -14.70 -31.23
C ASP A 345 -9.57 -16.08 -31.53
N ALA A 346 -10.44 -17.08 -31.63
CA ALA A 346 -10.05 -18.48 -31.44
C ALA A 346 -10.65 -19.44 -32.47
N VAL A 347 -9.85 -20.46 -32.81
CA VAL A 347 -10.24 -21.74 -33.44
C VAL A 347 -10.94 -21.63 -34.81
N LYS A 348 -10.19 -22.00 -35.86
CA LYS A 348 -10.49 -23.26 -36.59
C LYS A 348 -9.29 -23.79 -37.35
N SER A 349 -9.06 -25.09 -37.21
CA SER A 349 -8.11 -25.87 -38.00
C SER A 349 -8.86 -26.71 -39.02
N GLU A 350 -8.52 -26.62 -40.30
CA GLU A 350 -8.61 -27.77 -41.20
C GLU A 350 -7.71 -27.61 -42.44
N LEU A 351 -7.63 -28.70 -43.21
CA LEU A 351 -6.59 -29.14 -44.14
C LEU A 351 -6.13 -28.20 -45.28
N GLU A 352 -4.84 -28.38 -45.61
CA GLU A 352 -4.27 -28.68 -46.95
C GLU A 352 -3.57 -27.64 -47.87
N VAL A 353 -2.51 -28.19 -48.49
CA VAL A 353 -1.80 -27.86 -49.75
C VAL A 353 -0.96 -26.57 -49.82
N THR A 354 0.33 -26.80 -50.10
CA THR A 354 1.35 -25.80 -50.48
C THR A 354 1.42 -25.60 -52.00
N GLY A 355 1.72 -24.38 -52.48
CA GLY A 355 2.11 -24.19 -53.89
C GLY A 355 2.19 -22.75 -54.40
N ALA A 356 3.36 -22.39 -54.97
CA ALA A 356 3.69 -21.15 -55.71
C ALA A 356 3.57 -19.79 -54.96
N SER A 357 4.47 -18.80 -55.02
CA SER A 357 5.51 -18.35 -55.98
C SER A 357 5.05 -17.21 -56.94
N LEU A 358 6.04 -16.42 -57.41
CA LEU A 358 5.98 -15.18 -58.20
C LEU A 358 5.58 -13.92 -57.38
N VAL A 359 6.31 -12.79 -57.26
CA VAL A 359 7.51 -12.15 -57.89
C VAL A 359 7.21 -10.98 -58.87
N ASN A 360 7.71 -9.78 -58.50
CA ASN A 360 8.09 -8.61 -59.31
C ASN A 360 7.04 -7.59 -59.87
N ARG A 361 7.32 -6.28 -59.58
CA ARG A 361 7.52 -5.11 -60.50
C ARG A 361 6.34 -4.64 -61.40
N GLU A 362 6.19 -3.38 -61.86
CA GLU A 362 6.91 -2.10 -61.66
C GLU A 362 6.04 -0.90 -62.14
N GLY A 363 6.35 0.33 -61.67
CA GLY A 363 5.93 1.60 -62.29
C GLY A 363 4.45 2.04 -62.17
N GLY A 364 4.08 3.29 -62.48
CA GLY A 364 4.91 4.48 -62.72
C GLY A 364 4.21 5.66 -63.43
N VAL A 365 4.60 6.89 -63.07
CA VAL A 365 4.43 8.16 -63.84
C VAL A 365 3.03 8.86 -63.77
N ARG A 366 3.03 10.17 -64.14
CA ARG A 366 2.04 11.28 -64.01
C ARG A 366 1.95 11.97 -65.41
N PRO A 367 1.57 13.26 -65.62
CA PRO A 367 0.49 14.15 -65.14
C PRO A 367 -0.42 14.70 -66.28
N GLU A 368 -1.38 15.61 -65.97
CA GLU A 368 -1.78 16.86 -66.68
C GLU A 368 -2.99 17.49 -65.88
N GLN A 369 -3.09 18.81 -65.61
CA GLN A 369 -3.56 19.98 -66.40
C GLN A 369 -5.10 19.98 -66.70
N GLU A 370 -5.84 21.11 -66.76
CA GLU A 370 -5.48 22.52 -67.03
C GLU A 370 -6.55 23.59 -66.59
N HIS A 371 -6.17 24.89 -66.55
CA HIS A 371 -6.92 26.17 -66.86
C HIS A 371 -8.35 26.52 -66.29
N ALA A 372 -8.84 27.79 -66.22
CA ALA A 372 -8.29 29.18 -66.34
C ALA A 372 -9.32 30.32 -65.98
N THR A 373 -8.83 31.60 -65.87
CA THR A 373 -9.52 32.92 -66.16
C THR A 373 -10.70 33.43 -65.28
N SER A 374 -11.03 34.74 -65.10
CA SER A 374 -10.37 36.06 -65.40
C SER A 374 -11.15 37.32 -64.88
N LEU A 375 -10.47 38.49 -64.75
CA LEU A 375 -10.99 39.91 -64.84
C LEU A 375 -11.87 40.47 -63.67
N SER A 376 -11.99 41.78 -63.36
CA SER A 376 -11.43 43.07 -63.89
C SER A 376 -11.45 44.26 -62.86
N SER A 377 -10.65 45.31 -63.13
CA SER A 377 -10.61 46.77 -62.76
C SER A 377 -11.74 47.47 -61.94
N GLU A 378 -11.66 48.69 -61.34
CA GLU A 378 -10.85 49.96 -61.45
C GLU A 378 -10.61 50.59 -60.03
N ALA A 379 -9.51 51.32 -59.70
CA ALA A 379 -9.29 52.80 -59.69
C ALA A 379 -10.28 53.66 -58.81
N SER A 380 -9.95 54.74 -58.05
CA SER A 380 -8.77 55.65 -57.89
C SER A 380 -8.71 56.39 -56.50
N GLN A 381 -7.65 57.21 -56.27
CA GLN A 381 -7.41 58.41 -55.39
C GLN A 381 -8.48 58.85 -54.33
N SER A 382 -8.16 59.35 -53.11
CA SER A 382 -7.24 60.48 -52.79
C SER A 382 -6.74 60.60 -51.31
N ASP A 383 -5.57 61.23 -51.14
CA ASP A 383 -5.04 62.06 -50.02
C ASP A 383 -5.08 61.65 -48.52
N ASN A 384 -3.88 61.31 -48.02
CA ASN A 384 -3.25 61.60 -46.71
C ASN A 384 -4.04 62.32 -45.59
N SER A 385 -4.10 61.67 -44.40
CA SER A 385 -3.45 62.23 -43.18
C SER A 385 -3.28 61.22 -42.02
N ILE A 386 -2.02 60.95 -41.66
CA ILE A 386 -1.47 60.87 -40.27
C ILE A 386 -2.03 59.84 -39.26
N LEU A 387 -1.08 59.13 -38.62
CA LEU A 387 -1.18 58.25 -37.43
C LEU A 387 -1.84 56.86 -37.62
N ASP A 388 -1.00 55.82 -37.47
CA ASP A 388 -1.39 54.42 -37.43
C ASP A 388 -2.38 54.11 -36.30
N GLN A 389 -3.38 53.26 -36.59
CA GLN A 389 -4.31 52.72 -35.60
C GLN A 389 -4.43 51.19 -35.70
N PHE A 390 -4.22 50.55 -34.55
CA PHE A 390 -5.12 49.62 -33.83
C PHE A 390 -6.16 48.76 -34.59
N SER A 391 -6.58 47.70 -33.89
CA SER A 391 -7.66 46.74 -34.21
C SER A 391 -7.31 45.65 -35.25
N ASN A 392 -7.97 44.48 -35.24
CA ASN A 392 -9.32 44.24 -34.70
C ASN A 392 -9.49 43.00 -33.80
N ASN A 393 -10.62 42.96 -33.09
CA ASN A 393 -10.97 42.03 -32.01
C ASN A 393 -11.99 40.94 -32.41
N ASN A 394 -11.92 39.80 -31.70
CA ASN A 394 -13.01 38.90 -31.26
C ASN A 394 -13.92 38.13 -32.25
N GLY A 395 -14.21 36.87 -31.86
CA GLY A 395 -15.06 35.86 -32.54
C GLY A 395 -14.36 34.49 -32.41
N VAL A 396 -14.76 33.51 -31.58
CA VAL A 396 -16.06 32.82 -31.36
C VAL A 396 -16.41 31.82 -32.48
N GLU A 397 -16.89 30.63 -32.10
CA GLU A 397 -17.06 29.39 -32.90
C GLU A 397 -15.75 28.77 -33.44
N LEU A 398 -15.41 27.49 -33.25
CA LEU A 398 -16.10 26.33 -32.64
C LEU A 398 -17.26 25.71 -33.45
N ALA A 399 -16.96 25.17 -34.65
CA ALA A 399 -17.77 24.12 -35.26
C ALA A 399 -16.97 23.15 -36.18
N LYS A 400 -16.88 21.89 -35.74
CA LYS A 400 -16.78 20.64 -36.54
C LYS A 400 -15.56 20.38 -37.47
N MET A 401 -14.78 19.35 -37.08
CA MET A 401 -14.26 18.24 -37.94
C MET A 401 -13.23 18.64 -39.04
N SER A 402 -12.18 17.89 -39.37
CA SER A 402 -11.58 16.62 -38.89
C SER A 402 -10.21 16.46 -39.61
N SER A 403 -9.24 15.61 -39.23
CA SER A 403 -9.09 14.63 -38.14
C SER A 403 -7.59 14.26 -37.99
N GLN A 404 -7.21 13.46 -36.98
CA GLN A 404 -5.94 12.71 -36.88
C GLN A 404 -4.61 13.47 -37.09
N ARG A 405 -4.00 13.94 -35.99
CA ARG A 405 -2.71 13.43 -35.45
C ARG A 405 -2.20 14.36 -34.35
N LEU A 406 -2.31 13.92 -33.09
CA LEU A 406 -1.55 14.49 -31.98
C LEU A 406 -1.01 13.35 -31.13
N GLY A 407 0.30 13.18 -31.15
CA GLY A 407 1.04 12.13 -30.46
C GLY A 407 2.53 12.34 -30.66
N SER A 408 3.31 12.12 -29.60
CA SER A 408 4.77 12.30 -29.52
C SER A 408 5.34 13.62 -30.08
N GLU A 409 5.63 14.58 -29.19
CA GLU A 409 6.99 15.12 -29.00
C GLU A 409 7.01 16.16 -27.87
N LEU A 410 7.47 15.74 -26.69
CA LEU A 410 7.86 16.62 -25.58
C LEU A 410 8.88 15.91 -24.66
N SER A 411 9.87 15.27 -25.28
CA SER A 411 11.06 14.75 -24.65
C SER A 411 12.15 15.82 -24.67
N GLU A 412 12.57 16.31 -23.50
CA GLU A 412 13.69 17.26 -23.41
C GLU A 412 15.01 16.63 -23.89
N PRO A 413 15.93 17.44 -24.47
CA PRO A 413 17.05 16.92 -25.24
C PRO A 413 18.16 16.31 -24.37
N THR A 414 18.75 15.22 -24.87
CA THR A 414 19.93 14.56 -24.30
C THR A 414 21.20 15.43 -24.47
N SER A 415 21.35 16.43 -23.60
CA SER A 415 22.56 17.25 -23.56
C SER A 415 23.72 16.52 -22.86
N SER A 416 24.71 16.09 -23.65
CA SER A 416 25.82 15.25 -23.20
C SER A 416 26.90 16.04 -22.44
N THR A 417 26.60 16.44 -21.20
CA THR A 417 27.63 16.86 -20.24
C THR A 417 28.32 15.64 -19.64
N ASN A 418 29.64 15.66 -19.60
CA ASN A 418 30.46 14.48 -19.26
C ASN A 418 30.41 14.18 -17.75
N THR A 419 29.41 13.44 -17.30
CA THR A 419 29.22 13.09 -15.88
C THR A 419 30.26 12.08 -15.41
N LEU A 420 31.03 12.42 -14.37
CA LEU A 420 31.73 11.40 -13.58
C LEU A 420 30.67 10.48 -12.95
N ASN A 421 30.60 9.24 -13.43
CA ASN A 421 29.86 8.19 -12.74
C ASN A 421 30.43 8.04 -11.32
N THR A 422 29.59 8.30 -10.32
CA THR A 422 29.95 8.15 -8.92
C THR A 422 29.96 6.64 -8.62
N PRO A 423 31.09 6.03 -8.21
CA PRO A 423 31.11 4.63 -7.83
C PRO A 423 30.43 4.42 -6.48
N LEU A 424 30.07 3.17 -6.17
CA LEU A 424 29.72 2.76 -4.81
C LEU A 424 30.92 2.91 -3.87
N VAL A 425 30.66 3.13 -2.58
CA VAL A 425 31.69 3.08 -1.53
C VAL A 425 32.33 1.69 -1.50
N SER A 426 33.64 1.59 -1.27
CA SER A 426 34.31 0.29 -1.15
C SER A 426 33.67 -0.56 -0.03
N GLY A 427 33.42 -1.84 -0.32
CA GLY A 427 32.71 -2.76 0.59
C GLY A 427 31.18 -2.62 0.61
N SER A 428 30.58 -1.57 0.02
CA SER A 428 29.13 -1.34 0.18
C SER A 428 28.22 -2.17 -0.74
N ALA A 429 28.78 -2.93 -1.69
CA ALA A 429 28.02 -3.68 -2.70
C ALA A 429 27.04 -4.70 -2.09
N LEU A 430 27.49 -5.49 -1.11
CA LEU A 430 26.65 -6.46 -0.37
C LEU A 430 25.33 -5.84 0.14
N THR A 431 25.43 -4.62 0.65
CA THR A 431 24.27 -3.85 1.13
C THR A 431 23.50 -3.27 -0.05
N TYR A 432 24.16 -2.58 -0.98
CA TYR A 432 23.50 -1.92 -2.12
C TYR A 432 22.60 -2.89 -2.91
N ASP A 433 23.13 -4.05 -3.28
CA ASP A 433 22.48 -5.03 -4.14
C ASP A 433 21.25 -5.68 -3.49
N ALA A 434 21.17 -5.63 -2.15
CA ALA A 434 20.15 -6.30 -1.35
C ALA A 434 19.21 -5.34 -0.57
N GLU A 435 19.36 -4.03 -0.75
CA GLU A 435 18.45 -2.98 -0.24
C GLU A 435 17.39 -2.54 -1.27
N GLY A 436 17.38 -3.10 -2.50
CA GLY A 436 16.36 -2.75 -3.50
C GLY A 436 16.55 -3.40 -4.86
N THR A 437 15.59 -3.16 -5.74
CA THR A 437 15.58 -3.64 -7.14
C THR A 437 15.43 -2.48 -8.13
N GLU A 438 15.90 -2.66 -9.36
CA GLU A 438 15.59 -1.77 -10.47
C GLU A 438 14.43 -2.36 -11.28
N GLY A 439 13.43 -1.52 -11.61
CA GLY A 439 12.22 -1.93 -12.31
C GLY A 439 11.23 -2.72 -11.43
N GLY A 440 10.11 -3.13 -12.06
CA GLY A 440 9.04 -3.87 -11.40
C GLY A 440 8.31 -3.10 -10.29
N LYS A 441 7.59 -3.84 -9.44
CA LYS A 441 6.76 -3.30 -8.34
C LYS A 441 7.57 -2.68 -7.20
N PHE A 442 8.84 -3.06 -7.05
CA PHE A 442 9.74 -2.65 -5.97
C PHE A 442 10.91 -1.80 -6.50
N HIS A 443 10.64 -0.99 -7.52
CA HIS A 443 11.62 -0.11 -8.15
C HIS A 443 12.13 0.95 -7.16
N SER A 444 13.35 0.76 -6.68
CA SER A 444 13.89 1.52 -5.53
C SER A 444 14.07 3.03 -5.81
N ARG A 445 14.22 3.44 -7.09
CA ARG A 445 14.35 4.86 -7.47
C ARG A 445 13.06 5.68 -7.36
N LYS A 446 11.91 5.07 -7.03
CA LYS A 446 10.65 5.77 -6.72
C LYS A 446 10.38 5.87 -5.22
N LEU A 447 9.60 6.88 -4.84
CA LEU A 447 9.16 7.09 -3.46
C LEU A 447 8.23 5.96 -2.99
N HIS A 448 8.51 5.41 -1.82
CA HIS A 448 7.74 4.32 -1.25
C HIS A 448 7.78 4.35 0.29
N VAL A 449 6.98 3.50 0.94
CA VAL A 449 6.92 3.38 2.40
C VAL A 449 6.96 1.88 2.75
N PRO A 450 8.14 1.32 3.12
CA PRO A 450 8.32 -0.13 3.25
C PRO A 450 7.45 -0.84 4.30
N SER A 451 6.91 -0.11 5.28
CA SER A 451 6.02 -0.67 6.29
C SER A 451 5.17 0.41 6.97
N ASN A 452 4.12 0.01 7.69
CA ASN A 452 3.34 0.89 8.56
C ASN A 452 4.19 1.67 9.61
N ASN A 453 5.41 1.23 9.91
CA ASN A 453 6.32 1.89 10.86
C ASN A 453 7.45 2.71 10.19
N SER A 454 7.69 2.51 8.89
CA SER A 454 8.75 3.17 8.11
C SER A 454 8.36 4.60 7.72
N GLY A 455 9.35 5.44 7.44
CA GLY A 455 9.14 6.76 6.85
C GLY A 455 8.89 6.73 5.35
N LEU A 456 8.79 7.93 4.79
CA LEU A 456 8.96 8.11 3.34
C LEU A 456 10.39 7.70 2.98
N THR A 457 10.52 6.75 2.05
CA THR A 457 11.80 6.16 1.64
C THR A 457 12.04 6.42 0.17
N LEU A 458 13.30 6.71 -0.19
CA LEU A 458 13.74 6.95 -1.56
C LEU A 458 15.05 6.20 -1.82
N GLY A 459 15.20 5.62 -3.00
CA GLY A 459 16.38 4.81 -3.31
C GLY A 459 16.52 3.60 -2.38
N ARG A 460 17.77 3.14 -2.22
CA ARG A 460 18.13 1.97 -1.43
C ARG A 460 18.30 2.33 0.06
N GLY A 461 17.19 2.59 0.74
CA GLY A 461 17.13 2.72 2.21
C GLY A 461 17.25 4.14 2.80
N PHE A 462 17.11 5.21 2.01
CA PHE A 462 17.06 6.56 2.57
C PHE A 462 15.66 6.89 3.15
N ASP A 463 15.42 6.40 4.38
CA ASP A 463 14.22 6.69 5.18
C ASP A 463 14.28 8.11 5.80
N MET A 464 13.22 8.89 5.63
CA MET A 464 13.13 10.29 6.06
C MET A 464 12.57 10.48 7.49
N LYS A 465 12.02 9.44 8.13
CA LYS A 465 11.34 9.55 9.44
C LYS A 465 12.25 10.06 10.55
N ALA A 466 13.45 9.48 10.65
CA ALA A 466 14.39 9.78 11.74
C ALA A 466 15.31 10.98 11.47
N ARG A 467 15.18 11.63 10.30
CA ARG A 467 16.03 12.73 9.85
C ARG A 467 15.26 14.05 9.95
N SER A 468 15.95 15.15 10.33
CA SER A 468 15.35 16.49 10.32
C SER A 468 15.13 16.99 8.88
N SER A 469 14.18 17.93 8.70
CA SER A 469 13.93 18.59 7.40
C SER A 469 15.24 19.06 6.76
N ASP A 470 16.05 19.84 7.48
CA ASP A 470 17.28 20.44 6.96
C ASP A 470 18.30 19.38 6.52
N LYS A 471 18.36 18.24 7.23
CA LYS A 471 19.22 17.09 6.91
C LYS A 471 18.73 16.33 5.68
N ILE A 472 17.41 16.13 5.55
CA ILE A 472 16.79 15.52 4.36
C ILE A 472 17.06 16.41 3.14
N ASN A 473 16.77 17.70 3.25
CA ASN A 473 16.97 18.70 2.20
C ASN A 473 18.41 18.71 1.69
N SER A 474 19.37 18.80 2.63
CA SER A 474 20.81 18.83 2.32
C SER A 474 21.27 17.54 1.60
N MET A 475 20.84 16.36 2.06
CA MET A 475 21.25 15.08 1.45
C MET A 475 20.64 14.89 0.06
N LEU A 476 19.38 15.27 -0.14
CA LEU A 476 18.73 15.23 -1.45
C LEU A 476 19.39 16.20 -2.44
N ALA A 477 19.65 17.45 -2.02
CA ALA A 477 20.34 18.44 -2.83
C ALA A 477 21.75 18.00 -3.22
N MET A 478 22.55 17.48 -2.29
CA MET A 478 23.89 16.93 -2.57
C MET A 478 23.86 15.69 -3.49
N ALA A 479 22.81 14.87 -3.43
CA ALA A 479 22.61 13.76 -4.36
C ALA A 479 22.18 14.23 -5.78
N GLY A 480 21.86 15.51 -5.96
CA GLY A 480 21.43 16.09 -7.24
C GLY A 480 19.92 16.16 -7.44
N VAL A 481 19.11 16.01 -6.38
CA VAL A 481 17.67 16.29 -6.45
C VAL A 481 17.45 17.80 -6.48
N SER A 482 16.71 18.27 -7.48
CA SER A 482 16.35 19.68 -7.69
C SER A 482 15.83 20.35 -6.41
N GLU A 483 16.21 21.62 -6.18
CA GLU A 483 15.86 22.39 -4.99
C GLU A 483 14.36 22.34 -4.65
N GLN A 484 13.47 22.49 -5.64
CA GLN A 484 12.02 22.39 -5.46
C GLN A 484 11.60 21.06 -4.80
N HIS A 485 12.04 19.92 -5.34
CA HIS A 485 11.73 18.61 -4.78
C HIS A 485 12.41 18.38 -3.43
N SER A 486 13.63 18.86 -3.21
CA SER A 486 14.33 18.79 -1.92
C SER A 486 13.61 19.62 -0.83
N ASN A 487 13.07 20.79 -1.18
CA ASN A 487 12.25 21.67 -0.32
C ASN A 487 10.83 21.12 -0.06
N VAL A 488 10.34 20.22 -0.92
CA VAL A 488 9.12 19.46 -0.66
C VAL A 488 9.43 18.26 0.24
N LEU A 489 10.28 17.34 -0.20
CA LEU A 489 10.56 16.06 0.47
C LEU A 489 11.09 16.22 1.91
N SER A 490 11.79 17.31 2.22
CA SER A 490 12.21 17.61 3.59
C SER A 490 11.06 17.73 4.60
N LYS A 491 9.85 18.08 4.14
CA LYS A 491 8.63 18.15 4.95
C LYS A 491 8.09 16.78 5.37
N ALA A 492 8.62 15.68 4.82
CA ALA A 492 8.31 14.31 5.25
C ALA A 492 9.04 13.89 6.54
N SER A 493 9.89 14.76 7.10
CA SER A 493 10.55 14.59 8.39
C SER A 493 9.56 14.16 9.49
N GLY A 494 9.83 13.04 10.15
CA GLY A 494 8.99 12.49 11.22
C GLY A 494 7.74 11.71 10.77
N LEU A 495 7.29 11.82 9.52
CA LEU A 495 6.11 11.09 9.02
C LEU A 495 6.39 9.59 8.93
N SER A 496 5.35 8.77 9.08
CA SER A 496 5.47 7.32 8.84
C SER A 496 4.18 6.61 8.44
N GLY A 497 4.33 5.42 7.85
CA GLY A 497 3.21 4.59 7.40
C GLY A 497 2.24 5.37 6.51
N LYS A 498 0.97 5.39 6.89
CA LYS A 498 -0.10 6.07 6.13
C LYS A 498 0.14 7.58 5.95
N GLU A 499 0.79 8.25 6.88
CA GLU A 499 1.09 9.69 6.77
C GLU A 499 2.15 9.93 5.70
N ALA A 500 3.19 9.10 5.67
CA ALA A 500 4.22 9.13 4.64
C ALA A 500 3.70 8.71 3.25
N GLN A 501 2.74 7.78 3.18
CA GLN A 501 2.06 7.42 1.93
C GLN A 501 1.17 8.57 1.43
N GLN A 502 0.40 9.19 2.33
CA GLN A 502 -0.48 10.31 2.01
C GLN A 502 0.32 11.54 1.54
N PHE A 503 1.51 11.76 2.11
CA PHE A 503 2.44 12.83 1.70
C PHE A 503 2.81 12.78 0.21
N ILE A 504 3.00 11.58 -0.37
CA ILE A 504 3.29 11.39 -1.80
C ILE A 504 2.13 11.93 -2.65
N LEU A 505 0.89 11.60 -2.25
CA LEU A 505 -0.33 12.02 -2.95
C LEU A 505 -0.58 13.53 -2.80
N ASP A 506 -0.42 14.07 -1.59
CA ASP A 506 -0.67 15.49 -1.28
C ASP A 506 0.26 16.46 -2.02
N HIS A 507 1.43 15.96 -2.46
CA HIS A 507 2.42 16.73 -3.21
C HIS A 507 2.58 16.29 -4.68
N ASN A 508 1.69 15.43 -5.20
CA ASN A 508 1.71 14.88 -6.56
C ASN A 508 3.03 14.17 -6.95
N LEU A 509 3.64 13.45 -6.01
CA LEU A 509 4.95 12.81 -6.17
C LEU A 509 4.87 11.34 -6.64
N THR A 510 3.72 10.86 -7.08
CA THR A 510 3.48 9.44 -7.47
C THR A 510 4.45 8.96 -8.55
N ASP A 511 4.78 9.82 -9.51
CA ASP A 511 5.68 9.52 -10.62
C ASP A 511 7.08 10.11 -10.44
N PHE A 512 7.40 10.65 -9.26
CA PHE A 512 8.73 11.14 -8.95
C PHE A 512 9.73 9.98 -8.85
N GLU A 513 10.71 9.99 -9.75
CA GLU A 513 11.78 9.01 -9.84
C GLU A 513 13.14 9.71 -9.92
N ILE A 514 14.13 9.24 -9.15
CA ILE A 514 15.50 9.78 -9.18
C ILE A 514 16.38 9.04 -10.19
N SER A 515 17.43 9.71 -10.68
CA SER A 515 18.44 9.04 -11.52
C SER A 515 19.20 7.96 -10.74
N GLU A 516 19.77 6.99 -11.45
CA GLU A 516 20.66 5.97 -10.87
C GLU A 516 21.86 6.61 -10.13
N GLN A 517 22.47 7.63 -10.72
CA GLN A 517 23.56 8.39 -10.11
C GLN A 517 23.12 9.12 -8.83
N THR A 518 21.89 9.62 -8.77
CA THR A 518 21.29 10.20 -7.56
C THR A 518 21.05 9.12 -6.50
N GLN A 519 20.59 7.92 -6.89
CA GLN A 519 20.43 6.79 -5.97
C GLN A 519 21.78 6.35 -5.39
N ILE A 520 22.83 6.24 -6.19
CA ILE A 520 24.17 5.88 -5.72
C ILE A 520 24.71 6.93 -4.74
N LYS A 521 24.60 8.23 -5.06
CA LYS A 521 25.02 9.31 -4.14
C LYS A 521 24.26 9.30 -2.82
N LEU A 522 22.94 9.12 -2.87
CA LEU A 522 22.06 9.11 -1.69
C LEU A 522 22.31 7.86 -0.81
N PHE A 523 22.58 6.72 -1.44
CA PHE A 523 23.01 5.50 -0.76
C PHE A 523 24.40 5.67 -0.14
N ASN A 524 25.41 6.14 -0.88
CA ASN A 524 26.77 6.34 -0.38
C ASN A 524 26.78 7.21 0.89
N ALA A 525 26.07 8.34 0.87
CA ALA A 525 25.94 9.23 2.03
C ALA A 525 25.19 8.57 3.21
N THR A 526 24.27 7.64 2.95
CA THR A 526 23.56 6.87 3.98
C THR A 526 24.43 5.72 4.54
N TYR A 527 25.26 5.11 3.70
CA TYR A 527 26.22 4.08 4.08
C TYR A 527 27.33 4.66 4.97
N GLU A 528 27.87 5.83 4.62
CA GLU A 528 28.82 6.58 5.46
C GLU A 528 28.26 6.92 6.85
N GLU A 529 26.97 7.29 6.94
CA GLU A 529 26.30 7.46 8.24
C GLU A 529 26.27 6.15 9.04
N MET A 530 26.03 5.00 8.40
CA MET A 530 26.06 3.71 9.08
C MET A 530 27.47 3.26 9.47
N VAL A 531 28.51 3.57 8.69
CA VAL A 531 29.92 3.35 9.07
C VAL A 531 30.26 4.11 10.35
N ALA A 532 29.96 5.41 10.39
CA ALA A 532 30.17 6.24 11.57
C ALA A 532 29.35 5.74 12.78
N ASP A 533 28.13 5.25 12.55
CA ASP A 533 27.28 4.72 13.62
C ASP A 533 27.77 3.36 14.16
N VAL A 534 28.32 2.47 13.31
CA VAL A 534 29.01 1.25 13.76
C VAL A 534 30.23 1.61 14.60
N GLN A 535 31.13 2.46 14.10
CA GLN A 535 32.32 2.91 14.83
C GLN A 535 31.94 3.47 16.20
N ARG A 536 30.93 4.34 16.26
CA ARG A 536 30.39 4.94 17.48
C ARG A 536 29.82 3.89 18.45
N ILE A 537 29.18 2.82 17.97
CA ILE A 537 28.66 1.74 18.81
C ILE A 537 29.79 0.86 19.35
N CYS A 538 30.78 0.52 18.53
CA CYS A 538 31.95 -0.26 18.94
C CYS A 538 32.87 0.50 19.91
N ALA A 539 32.92 1.84 19.82
CA ALA A 539 33.71 2.70 20.69
C ALA A 539 33.03 3.13 22.00
N LYS A 540 31.79 2.66 22.29
CA LYS A 540 31.14 3.00 23.56
C LYS A 540 31.85 2.35 24.76
N PRO A 541 31.87 2.98 25.95
CA PRO A 541 32.46 2.39 27.16
C PRO A 541 31.91 1.00 27.51
N ASP A 542 30.58 0.82 27.50
CA ASP A 542 29.92 -0.46 27.80
C ASP A 542 30.25 -1.57 26.78
N CYS A 543 30.55 -1.19 25.54
CA CYS A 543 30.95 -2.10 24.48
C CYS A 543 32.43 -2.50 24.61
N VAL A 544 33.30 -1.52 24.87
CA VAL A 544 34.74 -1.72 25.05
C VAL A 544 35.06 -2.49 26.34
N GLU A 545 34.32 -2.25 27.41
CA GLU A 545 34.44 -2.98 28.68
C GLU A 545 34.01 -4.45 28.55
N ALA A 546 32.91 -4.72 27.83
CA ALA A 546 32.35 -6.07 27.71
C ALA A 546 33.03 -6.96 26.65
N TYR A 547 33.63 -6.37 25.60
CA TYR A 547 34.14 -7.12 24.45
C TYR A 547 35.56 -6.74 24.01
N GLY A 548 36.17 -5.70 24.59
CA GLY A 548 37.44 -5.14 24.13
C GLY A 548 37.29 -4.06 23.06
N ARG A 549 38.40 -3.38 22.74
CA ARG A 549 38.44 -2.26 21.80
C ARG A 549 38.64 -2.75 20.36
N VAL A 550 37.68 -2.48 19.49
CA VAL A 550 37.82 -2.69 18.04
C VAL A 550 38.85 -1.71 17.45
N ASP A 551 39.89 -2.23 16.78
CA ASP A 551 40.75 -1.43 15.91
C ASP A 551 40.13 -1.34 14.51
N TRP A 552 39.39 -0.26 14.24
CA TRP A 552 38.71 -0.06 12.96
C TRP A 552 39.67 0.04 11.75
N GLN A 553 40.94 0.41 11.95
CA GLN A 553 41.88 0.54 10.84
C GLN A 553 42.30 -0.84 10.32
N HIS A 554 42.64 -1.75 11.24
CA HIS A 554 43.16 -3.08 10.93
C HIS A 554 42.12 -4.22 11.00
N LEU A 555 40.86 -3.93 11.38
CA LEU A 555 39.73 -4.86 11.30
C LEU A 555 39.59 -5.43 9.88
N ASP A 556 39.34 -6.73 9.75
CA ASP A 556 39.17 -7.40 8.46
C ASP A 556 38.02 -6.79 7.64
N ASP A 557 38.24 -6.61 6.33
CA ASP A 557 37.29 -5.90 5.46
C ASP A 557 35.99 -6.67 5.23
N LYS A 558 35.96 -8.00 5.39
CA LYS A 558 34.70 -8.75 5.38
C LYS A 558 33.93 -8.57 6.69
N ILE A 559 34.61 -8.57 7.83
CA ILE A 559 33.99 -8.24 9.12
C ILE A 559 33.42 -6.82 9.07
N LYS A 560 34.19 -5.82 8.60
CA LYS A 560 33.71 -4.44 8.37
C LYS A 560 32.42 -4.45 7.53
N THR A 561 32.47 -5.06 6.34
CA THR A 561 31.37 -5.04 5.36
C THR A 561 30.08 -5.65 5.93
N VAL A 562 30.15 -6.87 6.49
CA VAL A 562 28.96 -7.54 7.03
C VAL A 562 28.45 -6.85 8.30
N LEU A 563 29.33 -6.28 9.13
CA LEU A 563 28.92 -5.50 10.30
C LEU A 563 28.16 -4.21 9.93
N ILE A 564 28.59 -3.51 8.87
CA ILE A 564 27.86 -2.35 8.34
C ILE A 564 26.52 -2.80 7.77
N ASP A 565 26.46 -3.92 7.05
CA ASP A 565 25.21 -4.49 6.52
C ASP A 565 24.20 -4.86 7.64
N LEU A 566 24.69 -5.49 8.71
CA LEU A 566 23.91 -5.78 9.91
C LEU A 566 23.41 -4.50 10.59
N ARG A 567 24.20 -3.41 10.60
CA ARG A 567 23.76 -2.11 11.11
C ARG A 567 22.70 -1.46 10.22
N TYR A 568 22.87 -1.54 8.90
CA TYR A 568 22.00 -0.93 7.88
C TYR A 568 20.60 -1.53 7.92
N ARG A 569 20.49 -2.87 7.87
CA ARG A 569 19.19 -3.58 7.98
C ARG A 569 18.57 -3.52 9.38
N GLY A 570 19.34 -3.14 10.40
CA GLY A 570 18.92 -3.09 11.80
C GLY A 570 19.09 -4.39 12.60
N ASP A 571 19.75 -5.41 12.03
CA ASP A 571 20.06 -6.68 12.70
C ASP A 571 21.08 -6.55 13.84
N TYR A 572 21.93 -5.53 13.83
CA TYR A 572 22.96 -5.25 14.85
C TYR A 572 22.38 -4.62 16.13
N ASP A 573 21.39 -5.28 16.73
CA ASP A 573 20.75 -4.90 17.99
C ASP A 573 21.58 -5.31 19.23
N SER A 574 21.05 -5.08 20.43
CA SER A 574 21.73 -5.42 21.70
C SER A 574 21.69 -6.91 22.09
N ARG A 575 21.04 -7.77 21.28
CA ARG A 575 21.03 -9.24 21.44
C ARG A 575 22.04 -9.87 20.48
N SER A 576 22.02 -9.50 19.20
CA SER A 576 22.99 -10.01 18.22
C SER A 576 24.41 -9.54 18.53
N ARG A 577 24.59 -8.30 19.02
CA ARG A 577 25.89 -7.79 19.50
C ARG A 577 26.52 -8.70 20.58
N LYS A 578 25.71 -9.30 21.47
CA LYS A 578 26.21 -10.26 22.48
C LYS A 578 26.73 -11.57 21.89
N ARG A 579 26.51 -11.85 20.60
CA ARG A 579 27.05 -13.01 19.87
C ARG A 579 28.26 -12.64 19.01
N VAL A 580 28.21 -11.51 18.31
CA VAL A 580 29.25 -11.15 17.30
C VAL A 580 30.34 -10.21 17.79
N GLN A 581 30.12 -9.42 18.86
CA GLN A 581 30.99 -8.28 19.17
C GLN A 581 32.38 -8.66 19.68
N GLN A 582 32.50 -9.78 20.39
CA GLN A 582 33.79 -10.32 20.81
C GLN A 582 34.67 -10.58 19.58
N TYR A 583 34.16 -11.33 18.60
CA TYR A 583 34.93 -11.68 17.39
C TYR A 583 35.24 -10.47 16.50
N ILE A 584 34.41 -9.43 16.53
CA ILE A 584 34.72 -8.13 15.90
C ILE A 584 35.89 -7.42 16.61
N ALA A 585 35.94 -7.45 17.94
CA ALA A 585 37.03 -6.82 18.71
C ALA A 585 38.34 -7.62 18.64
N GLU A 586 38.25 -8.95 18.60
CA GLU A 586 39.38 -9.87 18.39
C GLU A 586 39.91 -9.91 16.95
N ASN A 587 39.20 -9.29 15.99
CA ASN A 587 39.46 -9.40 14.55
C ASN A 587 39.40 -10.87 14.03
N ASN A 588 38.52 -11.68 14.63
CA ASN A 588 38.45 -13.12 14.46
C ASN A 588 37.44 -13.50 13.37
N LEU A 589 37.88 -13.46 12.11
CA LEU A 589 37.02 -13.73 10.94
C LEU A 589 36.38 -15.14 10.97
N ALA A 590 37.06 -16.14 11.53
CA ALA A 590 36.56 -17.51 11.57
C ALA A 590 35.34 -17.64 12.50
N GLN A 591 35.46 -17.21 13.76
CA GLN A 591 34.34 -17.24 14.71
C GLN A 591 33.23 -16.24 14.35
N PHE A 592 33.59 -15.11 13.73
CA PHE A 592 32.59 -14.20 13.16
C PHE A 592 31.82 -14.86 12.01
N ARG A 593 32.48 -15.59 11.10
CA ARG A 593 31.84 -16.36 10.02
C ARG A 593 30.85 -17.39 10.56
N GLU A 594 31.25 -18.22 11.53
CA GLU A 594 30.37 -19.20 12.16
C GLU A 594 29.10 -18.55 12.74
N CYS A 595 29.23 -17.34 13.30
CA CYS A 595 28.06 -16.56 13.74
C CYS A 595 27.20 -16.04 12.59
N ILE A 596 27.76 -15.68 11.43
CA ILE A 596 26.99 -15.25 10.23
C ILE A 596 26.26 -16.42 9.57
N GLU A 597 26.80 -17.64 9.66
CA GLU A 597 26.22 -18.87 9.13
C GLU A 597 25.12 -19.47 10.02
N ASP A 598 24.99 -19.05 11.28
CA ASP A 598 23.92 -19.47 12.18
C ASP A 598 22.54 -18.94 11.74
N LYS A 599 21.82 -19.77 10.98
CA LYS A 599 20.44 -19.49 10.52
C LYS A 599 19.42 -19.38 11.67
N VAL A 600 19.71 -19.90 12.88
CA VAL A 600 18.86 -19.73 14.06
C VAL A 600 19.03 -18.31 14.63
N LEU A 601 20.27 -17.83 14.74
CA LEU A 601 20.59 -16.46 15.12
C LEU A 601 19.97 -15.43 14.16
N TRP A 602 19.98 -15.72 12.86
CA TRP A 602 19.43 -14.84 11.82
C TRP A 602 18.03 -15.23 11.32
N SER A 603 17.26 -15.95 12.13
CA SER A 603 15.90 -16.43 11.78
C SER A 603 14.88 -15.34 11.40
N GLY A 604 15.16 -14.06 11.69
CA GLY A 604 14.37 -12.90 11.25
C GLY A 604 14.90 -12.18 9.98
N VAL A 605 15.86 -12.78 9.26
CA VAL A 605 16.46 -12.24 8.02
C VAL A 605 15.88 -12.97 6.80
N PRO A 606 15.46 -12.26 5.73
CA PRO A 606 15.04 -12.89 4.47
C PRO A 606 16.11 -13.82 3.90
N VAL A 607 15.68 -14.96 3.33
CA VAL A 607 16.60 -16.04 2.88
C VAL A 607 17.65 -15.55 1.88
N ASP A 608 17.27 -14.69 0.92
CA ASP A 608 18.20 -14.05 -0.01
C ASP A 608 19.29 -13.23 0.73
N ARG A 609 18.90 -12.33 1.64
CA ARG A 609 19.84 -11.48 2.40
C ARG A 609 20.75 -12.30 3.33
N PHE A 610 20.23 -13.41 3.89
CA PHE A 610 21.05 -14.36 4.65
C PHE A 610 22.06 -15.06 3.73
N ASN A 611 21.62 -15.62 2.61
CA ASN A 611 22.48 -16.31 1.64
C ASN A 611 23.60 -15.40 1.13
N ARG A 612 23.29 -14.14 0.76
CA ARG A 612 24.30 -13.16 0.31
C ARG A 612 25.39 -12.88 1.36
N ARG A 613 25.02 -12.84 2.65
CA ARG A 613 26.00 -12.66 3.74
C ARG A 613 26.89 -13.89 3.89
N VAL A 614 26.33 -15.09 3.78
CA VAL A 614 27.05 -16.37 3.85
C VAL A 614 27.97 -16.55 2.64
N GLU A 615 27.53 -16.20 1.44
CA GLU A 615 28.36 -16.20 0.23
C GLU A 615 29.51 -15.19 0.35
N PHE A 616 29.19 -13.93 0.70
CA PHE A 616 30.19 -12.88 0.84
C PHE A 616 31.25 -13.19 1.91
N ILE A 617 30.87 -13.70 3.09
CA ILE A 617 31.85 -14.02 4.14
C ILE A 617 32.80 -15.18 3.73
N ASN A 618 32.35 -16.08 2.84
CA ASN A 618 33.11 -17.22 2.34
C ASN A 618 33.95 -16.98 1.07
N SER A 619 33.69 -15.89 0.34
CA SER A 619 34.37 -15.52 -0.93
C SER A 619 35.91 -15.51 -0.98
#